data_AF-A0A382LGW1-F1
#
_entry.id   AF-A0A382LGW1-F1
#
_cell.length_a   1.000
_cell.length_b   1.000
_cell.length_c   1.000
_cell.angle_alpha   90.00
_cell.angle_beta   90.00
_cell.angle_gamma   90.00
#
_symmetry.space_group_name_H-M   'P 1'
#
loop_
_entity.id
_entity.type
_entity.pdbx_description
1 polymer ?
#
loop_
_entity_poly.entity_id
_entity_poly.type
_entity_poly.pdbx_seq_one_letter_code
_entity_poly.pdbx_strand_id
1 'polypeptide(L)'
;IAGHLHRPGSKEEMEEVLEYYHASKKASIEAIKKVSFHDVRSKSKTKDVERLFGEYLDAVAEECYRILKPNWKQRLMGFEAFTKGHCDIWIAYHRTQKAP
;
A
#
# COMPACT_ATOMS: atom_id res chain seq x y z
N ILE A 1 -9.78 0.54 -20.29
CA ILE A 1 -9.03 1.82 -20.39
C ILE A 1 -9.15 2.48 -19.03
N ALA A 2 -8.04 2.72 -18.34
CA ALA A 2 -8.07 3.47 -17.09
C ALA A 2 -8.58 4.90 -17.35
N GLY A 3 -9.34 5.45 -16.43
CA GLY A 3 -10.05 6.70 -16.61
C GLY A 3 -11.09 6.90 -15.51
N HIS A 4 -11.98 7.85 -15.73
CA HIS A 4 -13.13 8.05 -14.86
C HIS A 4 -14.28 7.21 -15.41
N LEU A 5 -15.20 6.75 -14.55
CA LEU A 5 -16.30 5.83 -14.90
C LEU A 5 -17.00 6.11 -16.26
N HIS A 6 -17.08 7.38 -16.66
CA HIS A 6 -17.76 7.84 -17.86
C HIS A 6 -16.85 8.34 -18.98
N ARG A 7 -15.52 8.39 -18.79
CA ARG A 7 -14.57 8.83 -19.83
C ARG A 7 -13.19 8.18 -19.71
N PRO A 8 -12.49 7.95 -20.83
CA PRO A 8 -11.06 7.62 -20.79
C PRO A 8 -10.26 8.66 -20.00
N GLY A 9 -9.17 8.21 -19.38
CA GLY A 9 -8.17 9.10 -18.78
C GLY A 9 -7.38 9.83 -19.87
N SER A 10 -6.98 11.07 -19.59
CA SER A 10 -6.02 11.79 -20.42
C SER A 10 -4.62 11.22 -20.23
N LYS A 11 -3.68 11.61 -21.09
CA LYS A 11 -2.27 11.20 -20.97
C LYS A 11 -1.69 11.64 -19.62
N GLU A 12 -1.97 12.87 -19.22
CA GLU A 12 -1.47 13.48 -17.98
C GLU A 12 -2.05 12.76 -16.75
N GLU A 13 -3.33 12.39 -16.77
CA GLU A 13 -3.94 11.58 -15.71
C GLU A 13 -3.28 10.19 -15.61
N MET A 14 -2.93 9.59 -16.74
CA MET A 14 -2.23 8.30 -16.77
C MET A 14 -0.79 8.41 -16.25
N GLU A 15 -0.09 9.51 -16.54
CA GLU A 15 1.24 9.79 -16.00
C GLU A 15 1.18 9.96 -14.47
N GLU A 16 0.20 10.68 -13.93
CA GLU A 16 0.00 10.82 -12.48
C GLU A 16 -0.29 9.48 -11.80
N VAL A 17 -1.09 8.61 -12.43
CA VAL A 17 -1.35 7.26 -11.93
C VAL A 17 -0.07 6.41 -11.93
N LEU A 18 0.77 6.52 -12.96
CA LEU A 18 2.06 5.83 -13.02
C LEU A 18 3.01 6.32 -11.90
N GLU A 19 3.10 7.63 -11.70
CA GLU A 19 3.86 8.21 -10.58
C GLU A 19 3.38 7.67 -9.23
N TYR A 20 2.06 7.59 -9.04
CA TYR A 20 1.46 7.04 -7.83
C TYR A 20 1.83 5.57 -7.63
N TYR A 21 1.86 4.75 -8.68
CA TYR A 21 2.29 3.35 -8.56
C TYR A 21 3.75 3.22 -8.17
N HIS A 22 4.64 4.04 -8.74
CA HIS A 22 6.04 4.08 -8.33
C HIS A 22 6.22 4.55 -6.88
N ALA A 23 5.46 5.57 -6.46
CA ALA A 23 5.45 6.03 -5.07
C ALA A 23 4.93 4.93 -4.13
N SER A 24 3.86 4.24 -4.51
CA SER A 24 3.27 3.15 -3.72
C SER A 24 4.24 1.99 -3.55
N LYS A 25 4.93 1.58 -4.63
CA LYS A 25 5.99 0.55 -4.58
C LYS A 25 7.16 0.95 -3.67
N LYS A 26 7.56 2.22 -3.67
CA LYS A 26 8.62 2.70 -2.76
C LYS A 26 8.12 2.71 -1.31
N ALA A 27 6.92 3.25 -1.09
CA ALA A 27 6.30 3.34 0.23
C ALA A 27 6.06 1.96 0.86
N SER A 28 5.66 0.95 0.09
CA SER A 28 5.49 -0.43 0.59
C SER A 28 6.81 -1.02 1.07
N ILE A 29 7.91 -0.81 0.35
CA ILE A 29 9.25 -1.25 0.77
C ILE A 29 9.66 -0.57 2.08
N GLU A 30 9.46 0.75 2.18
CA GLU A 30 9.82 1.49 3.40
C GLU A 30 8.93 1.09 4.58
N ALA A 31 7.64 0.84 4.36
CA ALA A 31 6.73 0.33 5.38
C ALA A 31 7.16 -1.05 5.90
N ILE A 32 7.55 -1.98 5.00
CA ILE A 32 8.05 -3.31 5.39
C ILE A 32 9.28 -3.20 6.29
N LYS A 33 10.20 -2.26 5.99
CA LYS A 33 11.40 -2.05 6.80
C LYS A 33 11.08 -1.42 8.16
N LYS A 34 10.08 -0.55 8.22
CA LYS A 34 9.76 0.26 9.41
C LYS A 34 8.88 -0.49 10.42
N VAL A 35 7.96 -1.33 9.95
CA VAL A 35 7.05 -2.08 10.83
C VAL A 35 7.74 -3.33 11.35
N SER A 36 7.91 -3.40 12.66
CA SER A 36 8.48 -4.57 13.34
C SER A 36 7.41 -5.64 13.60
N PHE A 37 7.65 -6.86 13.11
CA PHE A 37 6.79 -8.01 13.43
C PHE A 37 6.74 -8.29 14.95
N HIS A 38 7.86 -8.11 15.65
CA HIS A 38 7.93 -8.31 17.10
C HIS A 38 7.06 -7.31 17.86
N ASP A 39 7.02 -6.06 17.40
CA ASP A 39 6.21 -5.01 18.01
C ASP A 39 4.72 -5.32 17.83
N VAL A 40 4.31 -5.74 16.62
CA VAL A 40 2.93 -6.18 16.35
C VAL A 40 2.58 -7.38 17.23
N ARG A 41 3.44 -8.39 17.27
CA ARG A 41 3.25 -9.59 18.10
C ARG A 41 3.08 -9.26 19.58
N SER A 42 3.86 -8.32 20.12
CA SER A 42 3.77 -7.93 21.54
C SER A 42 2.43 -7.30 21.91
N LYS A 43 1.73 -6.70 20.93
CA LYS A 43 0.45 -6.02 21.09
C LYS A 43 -0.75 -6.89 20.70
N SER A 44 -0.50 -7.96 19.95
CA SER A 44 -1.53 -8.88 19.50
C SER A 44 -2.12 -9.69 20.65
N LYS A 45 -3.43 -9.94 20.58
CA LYS A 45 -4.15 -10.82 21.52
C LYS A 45 -4.28 -12.25 21.01
N THR A 46 -3.99 -12.48 19.73
CA THR A 46 -4.11 -13.80 19.13
C THR A 46 -2.88 -14.66 19.42
N LYS A 47 -3.09 -15.96 19.55
CA LYS A 47 -2.03 -16.97 19.53
C LYS A 47 -1.96 -17.71 18.19
N ASP A 48 -2.97 -17.52 17.34
CA ASP A 48 -3.02 -18.07 16.00
C ASP A 48 -2.00 -17.36 15.10
N VAL A 49 -1.14 -18.15 14.45
CA VAL A 49 0.02 -17.65 13.71
C VAL A 49 -0.41 -16.97 12.41
N GLU A 50 -1.42 -17.52 11.72
CA GLU A 50 -1.93 -16.94 10.48
C GLU A 50 -2.55 -15.57 10.73
N ARG A 51 -3.38 -15.48 11.76
CA ARG A 51 -3.97 -14.21 12.20
C ARG A 51 -2.92 -13.21 12.66
N LEU A 52 -1.89 -13.65 13.40
CA LEU A 52 -0.80 -12.77 13.82
C LEU A 52 -0.04 -12.21 12.60
N PHE A 53 0.19 -13.04 11.59
CA PHE A 53 0.83 -12.59 10.37
C PHE A 53 -0.07 -11.64 9.56
N GLY A 54 -1.39 -11.89 9.53
CA GLY A 54 -2.38 -10.97 8.97
C GLY A 54 -2.35 -9.59 9.65
N GLU A 55 -2.35 -9.55 10.99
CA GLU A 55 -2.24 -8.30 11.77
C GLU A 55 -0.94 -7.53 11.47
N TYR A 56 0.15 -8.25 11.21
CA TYR A 56 1.39 -7.64 10.76
C TYR A 56 1.27 -7.02 9.37
N LEU A 57 0.72 -7.75 8.39
CA LEU A 57 0.54 -7.22 7.03
C LEU A 57 -0.40 -6.01 7.01
N ASP A 58 -1.46 -6.04 7.81
CA ASP A 58 -2.36 -4.89 7.98
C ASP A 58 -1.64 -3.66 8.53
N ALA A 59 -0.73 -3.86 9.50
CA ALA A 59 0.09 -2.78 10.04
C ALA A 59 1.08 -2.22 9.01
N VAL A 60 1.68 -3.08 8.18
CA VAL A 60 2.55 -2.64 7.07
C VAL A 60 1.74 -1.85 6.03
N ALA A 61 0.55 -2.32 5.65
CA ALA A 61 -0.31 -1.62 4.70
C ALA A 61 -0.77 -0.26 5.23
N GLU A 62 -1.08 -0.17 6.53
CA GLU A 62 -1.42 1.09 7.21
C GLU A 62 -0.23 2.07 7.19
N GLU A 63 0.99 1.61 7.47
CA GLU A 63 2.16 2.48 7.43
C GLU A 63 2.46 2.97 6.00
N CYS A 64 2.32 2.09 5.00
CA CYS A 64 2.43 2.48 3.59
C CYS A 64 1.40 3.57 3.22
N TYR A 65 0.13 3.41 3.64
CA TYR A 65 -0.90 4.42 3.48
C TYR A 65 -0.52 5.76 4.13
N ARG A 66 0.01 5.73 5.36
CA ARG A 66 0.46 6.93 6.07
C ARG A 66 1.62 7.65 5.38
N ILE A 67 2.55 6.91 4.79
CA ILE A 67 3.66 7.47 4.01
C ILE A 67 3.14 8.21 2.76
N LEU A 68 2.14 7.66 2.08
CA LEU A 68 1.59 8.25 0.86
C LEU A 68 0.67 9.45 1.11
N LYS A 69 -0.07 9.43 2.24
CA LYS A 69 -1.17 10.37 2.53
C LYS A 69 -0.81 11.86 2.35
N PRO A 70 0.34 12.38 2.83
CA PRO A 70 0.65 13.80 2.72
C PRO A 70 0.71 14.33 1.28
N ASN A 71 1.19 13.51 0.35
CA ASN A 71 1.44 13.94 -1.03
C ASN A 71 0.33 13.55 -1.99
N TRP A 72 -0.44 12.50 -1.68
CA TRP A 72 -1.35 11.87 -2.64
C TRP A 72 -2.83 12.04 -2.31
N LYS A 73 -3.20 12.30 -1.05
CA LYS A 73 -4.61 12.44 -0.67
C LYS A 73 -5.35 13.53 -1.44
N GLN A 74 -4.70 14.67 -1.66
CA GLN A 74 -5.32 15.80 -2.37
C GLN A 74 -5.35 15.63 -3.89
N ARG A 75 -4.46 14.78 -4.42
CA ARG A 75 -4.32 14.53 -5.87
C ARG A 75 -5.30 13.46 -6.35
N LEU A 76 -5.57 12.46 -5.52
CA LEU A 76 -6.37 11.30 -5.90
C LEU A 76 -7.68 11.27 -5.12
N MET A 77 -8.81 11.52 -5.80
CA MET A 77 -10.14 11.53 -5.18
C MET A 77 -10.47 10.22 -4.41
N GLY A 78 -10.02 9.08 -4.94
CA GLY A 78 -10.24 7.76 -4.33
C GLY A 78 -9.18 7.34 -3.29
N PHE A 79 -8.25 8.22 -2.90
CA PHE A 79 -7.10 7.86 -2.07
C PHE A 79 -7.48 7.10 -0.79
N GLU A 80 -8.42 7.66 -0.01
CA GLU A 80 -8.77 7.06 1.29
C GLU A 80 -9.51 5.71 1.15
N ALA A 81 -10.18 5.48 0.03
CA ALA A 81 -10.90 4.24 -0.24
C ALA A 81 -9.99 3.12 -0.76
N PHE A 82 -9.02 3.45 -1.62
CA PHE A 82 -8.29 2.44 -2.40
C PHE A 82 -6.82 2.26 -2.01
N THR A 83 -6.18 3.28 -1.43
CA THR A 83 -4.72 3.25 -1.24
C THR A 83 -4.24 2.13 -0.33
N LYS A 84 -4.99 1.80 0.73
CA LYS A 84 -4.60 0.69 1.62
C LYS A 84 -4.59 -0.65 0.87
N GLY A 85 -5.58 -0.90 0.02
CA GLY A 85 -5.60 -2.08 -0.85
C GLY A 85 -4.46 -2.10 -1.86
N HIS A 86 -4.12 -0.95 -2.45
CA HIS A 86 -2.94 -0.85 -3.32
C HIS A 86 -1.64 -1.16 -2.58
N CYS A 87 -1.48 -0.69 -1.34
CA CYS A 87 -0.34 -1.02 -0.49
C CYS A 87 -0.26 -2.53 -0.23
N ASP A 88 -1.37 -3.17 0.10
CA ASP A 88 -1.42 -4.63 0.35
C ASP A 88 -0.94 -5.45 -0.86
N ILE A 89 -1.40 -5.09 -2.07
CA ILE A 89 -0.96 -5.73 -3.31
C ILE A 89 0.55 -5.59 -3.53
N TRP A 90 1.12 -4.39 -3.30
CA TRP A 90 2.57 -4.21 -3.43
C TRP A 90 3.35 -5.00 -2.38
N ILE A 91 2.87 -5.06 -1.13
CA ILE A 91 3.48 -5.86 -0.07
C ILE A 91 3.47 -7.35 -0.45
N ALA A 92 2.35 -7.86 -0.96
CA ALA A 92 2.24 -9.21 -1.47
C ALA A 92 3.20 -9.48 -2.65
N TYR A 93 3.32 -8.53 -3.58
CA TYR A 93 4.27 -8.62 -4.69
C TYR A 93 5.72 -8.74 -4.18
N HIS A 94 6.15 -7.89 -3.26
CA HIS A 94 7.53 -7.93 -2.72
C HIS A 94 7.86 -9.22 -1.95
N ARG A 95 6.85 -9.90 -1.41
CA ARG A 95 7.04 -11.18 -0.70
C ARG A 95 7.14 -12.37 -1.65
N THR A 96 6.42 -12.31 -2.76
CA THR A 96 6.28 -13.45 -3.69
C THR A 96 7.26 -13.37 -4.86
N GLN A 97 7.66 -12.17 -5.25
CA GLN A 97 8.56 -11.94 -6.38
C GLN A 97 9.94 -11.56 -5.85
N LYS A 98 10.93 -12.43 -6.08
CA LYS A 98 12.34 -11.99 -6.01
C LYS A 98 12.59 -11.05 -7.17
N ALA A 99 13.14 -9.86 -6.88
CA ALA A 99 13.74 -9.05 -7.94
C ALA A 99 14.81 -9.92 -8.64
N PRO A 100 14.89 -9.89 -9.99
CA PRO A 100 15.96 -10.57 -10.71
C PRO A 100 17.34 -10.06 -10.29
#